data_AF-A0A0Q8NXB4-F1
#
_entry.id   AF-A0A0Q8NXB4-F1
#
_cell.length_a   1.000
_cell.length_b   1.000
_cell.length_c   1.000
_cell.angle_alpha   90.00
_cell.angle_beta   90.00
_cell.angle_gamma   90.00
#
_symmetry.space_group_name_H-M   'P 1'
#
loop_
_entity.id
_entity.type
_entity.pdbx_description
1 polymer ?
#
loop_
_entity_poly.entity_id
_entity_poly.type
_entity_poly.pdbx_seq_one_letter_code
_entity_poly.pdbx_strand_id
1 'polypeptide(L)'
;MPGTITVWEKDPALVGRFTTAPIPDVAKLPLAFNFPAARPYSSDKTTEDFRYWNAASTLRRAADFWAASSTPPAEWNGMAVLDVYLDRDVALQSKYDGQSLSFYHGSPVGHPEVVVYSGASPDLLCHELGHAILDALRPDLFDRGFLETDAFHESFGDMSAILCAMQLPTFCAAVLQETAGRNFWSDSSLSRVAQQFGAALRMEDPKQADVACLRNAWNNHLYKDPAGLNNTGSATEVAANPHSFSRVFTGAFFEILAGMLAIRVGNKAAKPEDLQQVSCDMRDILVDALGDAPFGEHFYETVAAAMVRASLGPGSGRGPAVQTLFQNVFVRRKIIAPAIV
;
A
#
# COMPACT_ATOMS: atom_id res chain seq x y z
N MET A 1 7.78 30.45 5.99
CA MET A 1 7.17 29.13 5.72
C MET A 1 5.67 29.25 5.96
N PRO A 2 4.81 28.73 5.06
CA PRO A 2 3.35 28.77 5.27
C PRO A 2 2.95 27.90 6.47
N GLY A 3 1.78 28.13 7.07
CA GLY A 3 1.27 27.27 8.15
C GLY A 3 0.88 25.86 7.68
N THR A 4 0.59 25.70 6.39
CA THR A 4 0.23 24.44 5.74
C THR A 4 0.84 24.35 4.35
N ILE A 5 0.93 23.14 3.81
CA ILE A 5 1.40 22.82 2.47
C ILE A 5 0.31 22.12 1.67
N THR A 6 0.29 22.32 0.35
CA THR A 6 -0.60 21.58 -0.55
C THR A 6 0.09 20.29 -1.00
N VAL A 7 -0.61 19.16 -0.95
CA VAL A 7 -0.08 17.84 -1.32
C VAL A 7 -1.09 17.05 -2.15
N TRP A 8 -0.62 16.07 -2.91
CA TRP A 8 -1.48 15.09 -3.56
C TRP A 8 -2.19 14.23 -2.50
N GLU A 9 -3.43 13.85 -2.77
CA GLU A 9 -4.14 12.91 -1.90
C GLU A 9 -3.61 11.48 -2.04
N LYS A 10 -3.32 11.03 -3.27
CA LYS A 10 -2.93 9.63 -3.53
C LYS A 10 -2.02 9.42 -4.75
N ASP A 11 -2.41 9.88 -5.93
CA ASP A 11 -1.61 9.74 -7.16
C ASP A 11 -1.78 10.96 -8.09
N PRO A 12 -0.73 11.43 -8.78
CA PRO A 12 -0.82 12.60 -9.66
C PRO A 12 -1.78 12.45 -10.83
N ALA A 13 -2.12 11.22 -11.25
CA ALA A 13 -3.13 10.99 -12.29
C ALA A 13 -4.56 11.27 -11.81
N LEU A 14 -4.79 11.40 -10.50
CA LEU A 14 -6.07 11.86 -9.96
C LEU A 14 -6.16 13.39 -10.06
N VAL A 15 -6.48 13.85 -11.27
CA VAL A 15 -6.56 15.28 -11.60
C VAL A 15 -7.45 16.03 -10.61
N GLY A 16 -6.91 17.09 -10.02
CA GLY A 16 -7.66 17.93 -9.08
C GLY A 16 -7.70 17.43 -7.63
N ARG A 17 -7.11 16.26 -7.33
CA ARG A 17 -7.19 15.63 -6.00
C ARG A 17 -6.02 16.04 -5.11
N PHE A 18 -6.26 17.10 -4.34
CA PHE A 18 -5.31 17.69 -3.41
C PHE A 18 -5.93 17.89 -2.04
N THR A 19 -5.06 17.98 -1.05
CA THR A 19 -5.43 18.41 0.30
C THR A 19 -4.36 19.33 0.87
N THR A 20 -4.63 19.93 2.02
CA THR A 20 -3.64 20.68 2.78
C THR A 20 -3.21 19.89 4.01
N ALA A 21 -1.92 19.96 4.32
CA ALA A 21 -1.33 19.29 5.47
C ALA A 21 -0.46 20.28 6.27
N PRO A 22 -0.26 20.06 7.58
CA PRO A 22 0.77 20.79 8.32
C PRO A 22 2.15 20.50 7.73
N ILE A 23 3.11 21.39 8.00
CA ILE A 23 4.52 21.14 7.67
C ILE A 23 4.97 19.88 8.43
N PRO A 24 5.51 18.86 7.74
CA PRO A 24 5.93 17.62 8.37
C PRO A 24 7.27 17.80 9.12
N ASP A 25 7.40 17.12 10.25
CA ASP A 25 8.70 16.88 10.89
C ASP A 25 9.22 15.50 10.50
N VAL A 26 9.98 15.42 9.41
CA VAL A 26 10.51 14.14 8.88
C VAL A 26 11.49 13.45 9.84
N ALA A 27 12.09 14.18 10.79
CA ALA A 27 13.00 13.64 11.79
C ALA A 27 12.30 13.16 13.07
N LYS A 28 10.98 13.31 13.16
CA LYS A 28 10.18 12.84 14.30
C LYS A 28 10.35 11.34 14.52
N LEU A 29 10.52 10.95 15.79
CA LEU A 29 10.52 9.56 16.24
C LEU A 29 9.12 9.12 16.71
N PRO A 30 8.82 7.80 16.66
CA PRO A 30 9.63 6.76 16.00
C PRO A 30 9.56 6.86 14.47
N LEU A 31 10.40 6.08 13.78
CA LEU A 31 10.45 6.04 12.31
C LEU A 31 10.87 7.39 11.71
N ALA A 32 12.04 7.88 12.13
CA ALA A 32 12.62 9.10 11.61
C ALA A 32 13.30 8.87 10.25
N PHE A 33 13.30 9.90 9.40
CA PHE A 33 13.96 9.87 8.11
C PHE A 33 15.12 10.87 8.04
N ASN A 34 16.14 10.50 7.29
CA ASN A 34 17.14 11.43 6.80
C ASN A 34 16.73 11.87 5.39
N PHE A 35 16.19 13.09 5.30
CA PHE A 35 15.70 13.68 4.06
C PHE A 35 16.73 14.61 3.43
N PRO A 36 16.63 14.89 2.11
CA PRO A 36 17.36 15.98 1.49
C PRO A 36 17.07 17.33 2.17
N ALA A 37 17.96 18.31 2.00
CA ALA A 37 17.77 19.64 2.58
C ALA A 37 16.41 20.23 2.18
N ALA A 38 15.76 20.88 3.14
CA ALA A 38 14.45 21.48 2.93
C ALA A 38 14.47 22.51 1.81
N ARG A 39 13.45 22.46 0.95
CA ARG A 39 13.29 23.34 -0.22
C ARG A 39 12.31 24.48 0.06
N PRO A 40 12.36 25.58 -0.72
CA PRO A 40 11.29 26.59 -0.68
C PRO A 40 9.91 25.95 -0.87
N TYR A 41 8.88 26.58 -0.32
CA TYR A 41 7.52 26.11 -0.56
C TYR A 41 7.02 26.56 -1.93
N SER A 42 6.43 25.62 -2.68
CA SER A 42 5.74 25.87 -3.94
C SER A 42 4.43 25.09 -3.99
N SER A 43 3.37 25.72 -4.50
CA SER A 43 2.10 25.05 -4.86
C SER A 43 2.04 24.66 -6.34
N ASP A 44 3.09 24.97 -7.10
CA ASP A 44 3.25 24.55 -8.49
C ASP A 44 3.71 23.09 -8.54
N LYS A 45 2.79 22.23 -8.95
CA LYS A 45 2.91 20.77 -8.96
C LYS A 45 3.99 20.25 -9.91
N THR A 46 4.46 21.09 -10.83
CA THR A 46 5.51 20.75 -11.78
C THR A 46 6.92 20.91 -11.19
N THR A 47 7.03 21.60 -10.04
CA THR A 47 8.32 21.94 -9.43
C THR A 47 8.84 20.85 -8.50
N GLU A 48 10.16 20.75 -8.41
CA GLU A 48 10.87 19.92 -7.42
C GLU A 48 10.54 20.35 -5.97
N ASP A 49 10.28 21.63 -5.75
CA ASP A 49 9.86 22.18 -4.46
C ASP A 49 8.52 21.60 -4.00
N PHE A 50 7.53 21.52 -4.89
CA PHE A 50 6.28 20.84 -4.58
C PHE A 50 6.49 19.33 -4.32
N ARG A 51 7.29 18.66 -5.18
CA ARG A 51 7.58 17.22 -5.01
C ARG A 51 8.21 16.92 -3.65
N TYR A 52 9.13 17.78 -3.19
CA TYR A 52 9.73 17.66 -1.85
C TYR A 52 8.68 17.69 -0.74
N TRP A 53 7.84 18.71 -0.70
CA TRP A 53 6.84 18.86 0.37
C TRP A 53 5.77 17.77 0.31
N ASN A 54 5.38 17.35 -0.89
CA ASN A 54 4.48 16.22 -1.10
C ASN A 54 5.06 14.91 -0.54
N ALA A 55 6.32 14.60 -0.86
CA ALA A 55 6.99 13.40 -0.39
C ALA A 55 7.21 13.41 1.12
N ALA A 56 7.72 14.52 1.67
CA ALA A 56 7.93 14.69 3.11
C ALA A 56 6.62 14.54 3.90
N SER A 57 5.53 15.13 3.42
CA SER A 57 4.22 15.04 4.07
C SER A 57 3.66 13.63 4.02
N THR A 58 3.76 12.97 2.86
CA THR A 58 3.26 11.61 2.66
C THR A 58 4.02 10.62 3.53
N LEU A 59 5.35 10.61 3.46
CA LEU A 59 6.18 9.66 4.21
C LEU A 59 6.05 9.87 5.72
N ARG A 60 5.99 11.13 6.19
CA ARG A 60 5.74 11.40 7.61
C ARG A 60 4.35 10.92 8.06
N ARG A 61 3.30 11.18 7.28
CA ARG A 61 1.94 10.69 7.58
C ARG A 61 1.89 9.17 7.63
N ALA A 62 2.52 8.50 6.68
CA ALA A 62 2.54 7.04 6.62
C ALA A 62 3.38 6.43 7.76
N ALA A 63 4.53 7.03 8.10
CA ALA A 63 5.32 6.60 9.26
C ALA A 63 4.56 6.80 10.58
N ASP A 64 3.85 7.93 10.76
CA ASP A 64 3.00 8.15 11.93
C ASP A 64 1.85 7.14 11.99
N PHE A 65 1.29 6.74 10.85
CA PHE A 65 0.26 5.71 10.77
C PHE A 65 0.78 4.35 11.24
N TRP A 66 1.96 3.92 10.81
CA TRP A 66 2.55 2.64 11.24
C TRP A 66 3.09 2.67 12.68
N ALA A 67 3.64 3.81 13.11
CA ALA A 67 4.09 4.04 14.49
C ALA A 67 2.95 3.96 15.52
N ALA A 68 1.70 4.16 15.09
CA ALA A 68 0.52 4.06 15.92
C ALA A 68 -0.13 2.66 15.92
N SER A 69 0.52 1.65 15.33
CA SER A 69 0.02 0.27 15.32
C SER A 69 0.02 -0.39 16.70
N SER A 70 -0.68 -1.51 16.83
CA SER A 70 -0.76 -2.33 18.05
C SER A 70 0.62 -2.74 18.58
N THR A 71 1.54 -3.10 17.69
CA THR A 71 2.93 -3.45 17.99
C THR A 71 3.85 -2.71 17.00
N PRO A 72 4.16 -1.43 17.24
CA PRO A 72 4.93 -0.65 16.28
C PRO A 72 6.40 -1.06 16.28
N PRO A 73 7.08 -0.99 15.11
CA PRO A 73 8.52 -1.19 15.07
C PRO A 73 9.22 -0.08 15.88
N ALA A 74 10.17 -0.47 16.74
CA ALA A 74 10.92 0.46 17.59
C ALA A 74 11.91 1.30 16.79
N GLU A 75 12.48 0.71 15.74
CA GLU A 75 13.42 1.30 14.79
C GLU A 75 13.16 0.70 13.40
N TRP A 76 13.83 1.22 12.37
CA TRP A 76 13.86 0.53 11.06
C TRP A 76 14.67 -0.77 11.18
N ASN A 77 14.79 -1.52 10.09
CA ASN A 77 15.58 -2.76 10.06
C ASN A 77 17.06 -2.53 10.42
N GLY A 78 17.39 -2.62 11.70
CA GLY A 78 18.72 -2.38 12.26
C GLY A 78 19.20 -0.92 12.23
N MET A 79 18.31 0.06 12.04
CA MET A 79 18.68 1.48 11.89
C MET A 79 17.70 2.44 12.58
N ALA A 80 18.23 3.45 13.26
CA ALA A 80 17.41 4.48 13.91
C ALA A 80 16.76 5.48 12.92
N VAL A 81 17.40 5.69 11.76
CA VAL A 81 16.98 6.68 10.74
C VAL A 81 17.09 6.06 9.36
N LEU A 82 16.06 6.22 8.52
CA LEU A 82 16.01 5.71 7.15
C LEU A 82 16.33 6.81 6.14
N ASP A 83 17.27 6.55 5.23
CA ASP A 83 17.62 7.51 4.18
C ASP A 83 16.53 7.61 3.11
N VAL A 84 16.26 8.83 2.64
CA VAL A 84 15.29 9.09 1.57
C VAL A 84 15.92 9.91 0.46
N TYR A 85 15.84 9.39 -0.77
CA TYR A 85 16.30 10.06 -1.98
C TYR A 85 15.12 10.29 -2.91
N LEU A 86 14.74 11.55 -3.10
CA LEU A 86 13.52 11.91 -3.84
C LEU A 86 13.66 11.86 -5.36
N ASP A 87 14.90 11.88 -5.85
CA ASP A 87 15.24 11.78 -7.27
C ASP A 87 16.72 11.37 -7.41
N ARG A 88 16.98 10.07 -7.63
CA ARG A 88 18.32 9.48 -7.68
C ARG A 88 18.97 9.60 -9.04
N ASP A 89 18.21 9.27 -10.09
CA ASP A 89 18.70 9.16 -11.47
C ASP A 89 17.52 9.01 -12.45
N VAL A 90 17.85 8.90 -13.74
CA VAL A 90 16.90 8.67 -14.83
C VAL A 90 16.51 7.19 -14.91
N ALA A 91 15.35 6.83 -14.35
CA ALA A 91 14.72 5.52 -14.49
C ALA A 91 13.22 5.58 -14.17
N LEU A 92 12.41 4.78 -14.85
CA LEU A 92 11.02 4.50 -14.43
C LEU A 92 11.02 3.43 -13.33
N GLN A 93 11.35 3.83 -12.10
CA GLN A 93 11.37 2.92 -10.94
C GLN A 93 11.18 3.66 -9.61
N SER A 94 10.95 2.89 -8.55
CA SER A 94 11.16 3.24 -7.14
C SER A 94 11.71 2.00 -6.44
N LYS A 95 12.41 2.20 -5.32
CA LYS A 95 13.07 1.09 -4.63
C LYS A 95 13.30 1.35 -3.15
N TYR A 96 12.99 0.36 -2.33
CA TYR A 96 13.62 0.12 -1.04
C TYR A 96 14.70 -0.97 -1.17
N ASP A 97 15.88 -0.75 -0.58
CA ASP A 97 17.03 -1.65 -0.69
C ASP A 97 17.52 -2.21 0.65
N GLY A 98 16.68 -2.15 1.69
CA GLY A 98 17.07 -2.47 3.06
C GLY A 98 17.58 -1.24 3.84
N GLN A 99 18.15 -0.24 3.15
CA GLN A 99 18.83 0.90 3.76
C GLN A 99 18.21 2.25 3.42
N SER A 100 17.55 2.38 2.28
CA SER A 100 17.04 3.66 1.79
C SER A 100 15.78 3.51 0.96
N LEU A 101 14.93 4.55 0.98
CA LEU A 101 13.88 4.76 -0.01
C LEU A 101 14.45 5.62 -1.14
N SER A 102 14.48 5.07 -2.35
CA SER A 102 15.05 5.70 -3.54
C SER A 102 14.01 5.85 -4.63
N PHE A 103 13.77 7.10 -5.03
CA PHE A 103 12.84 7.49 -6.09
C PHE A 103 13.59 8.08 -7.27
N TYR A 104 12.96 8.09 -8.44
CA TYR A 104 13.59 8.38 -9.73
C TYR A 104 12.63 9.17 -10.62
N HIS A 105 13.16 9.67 -11.73
CA HIS A 105 12.34 10.19 -12.81
C HIS A 105 12.66 9.49 -14.13
N GLY A 106 11.68 9.33 -14.99
CA GLY A 106 11.89 8.70 -16.28
C GLY A 106 10.78 9.00 -17.26
N SER A 107 11.02 8.67 -18.52
CA SER A 107 10.03 8.74 -19.58
C SER A 107 9.91 7.38 -20.26
N PRO A 108 8.70 6.96 -20.69
CA PRO A 108 8.54 5.73 -21.46
C PRO A 108 9.36 5.76 -22.74
N VAL A 109 9.89 4.61 -23.16
CA VAL A 109 10.58 4.47 -24.45
C VAL A 109 9.71 5.00 -25.58
N GLY A 110 10.24 5.95 -26.37
CA GLY A 110 9.53 6.57 -27.48
C GLY A 110 8.62 7.75 -27.11
N HIS A 111 8.51 8.09 -25.82
CA HIS A 111 7.66 9.17 -25.29
C HIS A 111 8.44 10.12 -24.35
N PRO A 112 9.55 10.74 -24.80
CA PRO A 112 10.41 11.56 -23.94
C PRO A 112 9.69 12.75 -23.29
N GLU A 113 8.60 13.23 -23.88
CA GLU A 113 7.75 14.31 -23.36
C GLU A 113 6.94 13.92 -22.11
N VAL A 114 6.76 12.62 -21.85
CA VAL A 114 6.02 12.11 -20.70
C VAL A 114 6.98 11.79 -19.56
N VAL A 115 7.35 12.80 -18.78
CA VAL A 115 8.22 12.62 -17.60
C VAL A 115 7.38 12.26 -16.37
N VAL A 116 7.67 11.10 -15.78
CA VAL A 116 7.08 10.64 -14.50
C VAL A 116 8.15 10.69 -13.42
N TYR A 117 7.79 11.25 -12.25
CA TYR A 117 8.61 11.22 -11.05
C TYR A 117 7.97 10.27 -10.05
N SER A 118 8.60 9.14 -9.74
CA SER A 118 8.01 8.16 -8.79
C SER A 118 7.85 8.76 -7.40
N GLY A 119 8.79 9.62 -6.97
CA GLY A 119 8.73 10.37 -5.71
C GLY A 119 7.63 11.45 -5.65
N ALA A 120 6.91 11.69 -6.75
CA ALA A 120 5.74 12.56 -6.75
C ALA A 120 4.44 11.82 -6.40
N SER A 121 4.41 10.48 -6.45
CA SER A 121 3.21 9.68 -6.21
C SER A 121 3.12 9.21 -4.76
N PRO A 122 2.13 9.68 -3.98
CA PRO A 122 1.90 9.15 -2.64
C PRO A 122 1.71 7.64 -2.57
N ASP A 123 1.15 7.01 -3.61
CA ASP A 123 1.06 5.55 -3.70
C ASP A 123 2.45 4.89 -3.70
N LEU A 124 3.35 5.33 -4.58
CA LEU A 124 4.71 4.76 -4.66
C LEU A 124 5.53 5.08 -3.40
N LEU A 125 5.40 6.29 -2.85
CA LEU A 125 6.04 6.66 -1.58
C LEU A 125 5.61 5.72 -0.43
N CYS A 126 4.30 5.47 -0.30
CA CYS A 126 3.78 4.57 0.72
C CYS A 126 4.10 3.10 0.42
N HIS A 127 4.20 2.71 -0.85
CA HIS A 127 4.58 1.35 -1.25
C HIS A 127 6.01 1.02 -0.82
N GLU A 128 6.99 1.86 -1.18
CA GLU A 128 8.39 1.63 -0.78
C GLU A 128 8.57 1.69 0.73
N LEU A 129 7.88 2.64 1.39
CA LEU A 129 7.86 2.68 2.86
C LEU A 129 7.27 1.40 3.45
N GLY A 130 6.25 0.81 2.80
CA GLY A 130 5.66 -0.45 3.19
C GLY A 130 6.70 -1.57 3.28
N HIS A 131 7.62 -1.67 2.31
CA HIS A 131 8.72 -2.63 2.40
C HIS A 131 9.60 -2.37 3.64
N ALA A 132 10.00 -1.12 3.88
CA ALA A 132 10.81 -0.77 5.05
C ALA A 132 10.10 -1.06 6.39
N ILE A 133 8.78 -0.92 6.44
CA ILE A 133 7.97 -1.28 7.62
C ILE A 133 7.90 -2.80 7.79
N LEU A 134 7.66 -3.55 6.72
CA LEU A 134 7.64 -5.01 6.78
C LEU A 134 8.98 -5.55 7.30
N ASP A 135 10.08 -5.03 6.77
CA ASP A 135 11.43 -5.37 7.21
C ASP A 135 11.68 -5.01 8.67
N ALA A 136 11.15 -3.88 9.15
CA ALA A 136 11.27 -3.50 10.56
C ALA A 136 10.45 -4.40 11.49
N LEU A 137 9.30 -4.90 11.03
CA LEU A 137 8.43 -5.81 11.78
C LEU A 137 8.91 -7.26 11.73
N ARG A 138 9.45 -7.68 10.58
CA ARG A 138 9.84 -9.05 10.25
C ARG A 138 11.17 -9.08 9.47
N PRO A 139 12.31 -8.72 10.12
CA PRO A 139 13.62 -8.72 9.47
C PRO A 139 14.01 -10.07 8.85
N ASP A 140 13.44 -11.16 9.34
CA ASP A 140 13.68 -12.52 8.83
C ASP A 140 13.07 -12.81 7.45
N LEU A 141 12.26 -11.89 6.91
CA LEU A 141 11.67 -12.01 5.58
C LEU A 141 12.52 -11.36 4.48
N PHE A 142 13.46 -10.49 4.84
CA PHE A 142 14.30 -9.79 3.88
C PHE A 142 15.21 -10.75 3.09
N ASP A 143 15.28 -10.55 1.78
CA ASP A 143 16.17 -11.25 0.85
C ASP A 143 16.14 -12.79 0.97
N ARG A 144 14.94 -13.36 1.16
CA ARG A 144 14.76 -14.81 1.29
C ARG A 144 14.72 -15.55 -0.05
N GLY A 145 14.29 -14.87 -1.12
CA GLY A 145 14.25 -15.44 -2.48
C GLY A 145 13.18 -16.50 -2.71
N PHE A 146 12.13 -16.52 -1.88
CA PHE A 146 10.95 -17.37 -2.09
C PHE A 146 9.82 -16.53 -2.68
N LEU A 147 9.18 -17.03 -3.74
CA LEU A 147 8.14 -16.29 -4.46
C LEU A 147 7.05 -15.75 -3.54
N GLU A 148 6.54 -16.55 -2.59
CA GLU A 148 5.49 -16.07 -1.69
C GLU A 148 5.98 -14.97 -0.75
N THR A 149 7.19 -15.07 -0.23
CA THR A 149 7.76 -14.04 0.65
C THR A 149 8.01 -12.75 -0.13
N ASP A 150 8.60 -12.84 -1.32
CA ASP A 150 8.86 -11.68 -2.17
C ASP A 150 7.53 -11.05 -2.64
N ALA A 151 6.55 -11.87 -3.03
CA ALA A 151 5.22 -11.41 -3.41
C ALA A 151 4.44 -10.83 -2.22
N PHE A 152 4.72 -11.29 -1.00
CA PHE A 152 4.14 -10.68 0.20
C PHE A 152 4.74 -9.30 0.47
N HIS A 153 6.04 -9.08 0.22
CA HIS A 153 6.64 -7.74 0.29
C HIS A 153 5.94 -6.78 -0.67
N GLU A 154 5.76 -7.18 -1.91
CA GLU A 154 5.00 -6.43 -2.92
C GLU A 154 3.56 -6.16 -2.48
N SER A 155 2.89 -7.17 -1.90
CA SER A 155 1.54 -7.01 -1.37
C SER A 155 1.52 -6.03 -0.21
N PHE A 156 2.51 -6.06 0.68
CA PHE A 156 2.60 -5.18 1.83
C PHE A 156 2.82 -3.72 1.40
N GLY A 157 3.60 -3.49 0.35
CA GLY A 157 3.71 -2.18 -0.29
C GLY A 157 2.35 -1.68 -0.82
N ASP A 158 1.63 -2.50 -1.58
CA ASP A 158 0.31 -2.12 -2.11
C ASP A 158 -0.73 -1.89 -0.99
N MET A 159 -0.74 -2.75 0.04
CA MET A 159 -1.59 -2.59 1.22
C MET A 159 -1.25 -1.29 1.97
N SER A 160 0.04 -0.95 2.10
CA SER A 160 0.49 0.30 2.72
C SER A 160 -0.01 1.52 1.94
N ALA A 161 0.08 1.52 0.62
CA ALA A 161 -0.47 2.60 -0.22
C ALA A 161 -1.98 2.79 -0.01
N ILE A 162 -2.74 1.69 0.02
CA ILE A 162 -4.19 1.71 0.23
C ILE A 162 -4.54 2.24 1.63
N LEU A 163 -3.95 1.68 2.69
CA LEU A 163 -4.24 2.06 4.07
C LEU A 163 -3.82 3.50 4.39
N CYS A 164 -2.65 3.94 3.90
CA CYS A 164 -2.14 5.29 4.15
C CYS A 164 -2.94 6.37 3.39
N ALA A 165 -3.48 6.07 2.20
CA ALA A 165 -4.37 6.99 1.49
C ALA A 165 -5.65 7.28 2.28
N MET A 166 -6.17 6.27 3.00
CA MET A 166 -7.36 6.41 3.84
C MET A 166 -7.15 7.29 5.08
N GLN A 167 -5.91 7.71 5.39
CA GLN A 167 -5.66 8.65 6.48
C GLN A 167 -6.06 10.09 6.16
N LEU A 168 -6.41 10.39 4.90
CA LEU A 168 -6.88 11.70 4.48
C LEU A 168 -8.42 11.73 4.43
N PRO A 169 -9.09 12.50 5.32
CA PRO A 169 -10.56 12.60 5.32
C PRO A 169 -11.14 13.04 3.97
N THR A 170 -10.45 13.95 3.28
CA THR A 170 -10.86 14.46 1.96
C THR A 170 -10.83 13.36 0.90
N PHE A 171 -9.80 12.51 0.93
CA PHE A 171 -9.70 11.35 0.05
C PHE A 171 -10.82 10.33 0.36
N CYS A 172 -11.02 9.98 1.64
CA CYS A 172 -12.09 9.09 2.07
C CYS A 172 -13.48 9.58 1.65
N ALA A 173 -13.77 10.87 1.80
CA ALA A 173 -15.03 11.47 1.36
C ALA A 173 -15.27 11.28 -0.14
N ALA A 174 -14.22 11.49 -0.94
CA ALA A 174 -14.32 11.35 -2.38
C ALA A 174 -14.43 9.89 -2.84
N VAL A 175 -13.74 8.93 -2.19
CA VAL A 175 -13.95 7.49 -2.47
C VAL A 175 -15.39 7.08 -2.15
N LEU A 176 -15.96 7.54 -1.03
CA LEU A 176 -17.36 7.25 -0.70
C LEU A 176 -18.34 7.80 -1.74
N GLN A 177 -18.03 8.95 -2.32
CA GLN A 177 -18.79 9.51 -3.43
C GLN A 177 -18.66 8.66 -4.70
N GLU A 178 -17.44 8.22 -5.04
CA GLU A 178 -17.15 7.33 -6.18
C GLU A 178 -17.91 6.00 -6.09
N THR A 179 -17.97 5.39 -4.90
CA THR A 179 -18.62 4.09 -4.68
C THR A 179 -20.12 4.18 -4.32
N ALA A 180 -20.71 5.37 -4.44
CA ALA A 180 -22.08 5.69 -4.03
C ALA A 180 -22.43 5.19 -2.61
N GLY A 181 -21.43 5.15 -1.72
CA GLY A 181 -21.53 4.70 -0.33
C GLY A 181 -22.03 3.26 -0.09
N ARG A 182 -22.11 2.39 -1.11
CA ARG A 182 -22.81 1.09 -0.99
C ARG A 182 -22.01 -0.15 -1.37
N ASN A 183 -21.23 -0.12 -2.45
CA ASN A 183 -20.36 -1.25 -2.81
C ASN A 183 -18.90 -0.80 -2.81
N PHE A 184 -18.23 -1.01 -1.68
CA PHE A 184 -16.82 -0.64 -1.50
C PHE A 184 -15.86 -1.67 -2.12
N TRP A 185 -16.34 -2.89 -2.41
CA TRP A 185 -15.63 -3.87 -3.23
C TRP A 185 -15.87 -3.57 -4.71
N SER A 186 -15.24 -2.50 -5.18
CA SER A 186 -15.38 -2.01 -6.55
C SER A 186 -14.10 -1.32 -7.03
N ASP A 187 -14.00 -1.20 -8.36
CA ASP A 187 -12.98 -0.37 -9.00
C ASP A 187 -13.15 1.10 -8.56
N SER A 188 -12.12 1.68 -7.95
CA SER A 188 -12.17 3.03 -7.40
C SER A 188 -10.78 3.66 -7.35
N SER A 189 -10.69 4.96 -7.05
CA SER A 189 -9.40 5.59 -6.81
C SER A 189 -8.61 4.96 -5.66
N LEU A 190 -9.30 4.30 -4.71
CA LEU A 190 -8.64 3.57 -3.63
C LEU A 190 -8.03 2.25 -4.10
N SER A 191 -8.75 1.48 -4.93
CA SER A 191 -8.30 0.14 -5.36
C SER A 191 -7.16 0.19 -6.38
N ARG A 192 -7.07 1.28 -7.14
CA ARG A 192 -6.07 1.50 -8.20
C ARG A 192 -4.77 2.08 -7.64
N VAL A 193 -3.69 1.32 -7.65
CA VAL A 193 -2.37 1.76 -7.14
C VAL A 193 -1.50 2.31 -8.28
N ALA A 194 -0.86 3.46 -8.03
CA ALA A 194 0.13 4.11 -8.89
C ALA A 194 -0.35 4.34 -10.34
N GLN A 195 -1.47 5.07 -10.47
CA GLN A 195 -2.15 5.29 -11.75
C GLN A 195 -1.25 5.94 -12.82
N GLN A 196 -0.54 7.03 -12.47
CA GLN A 196 0.35 7.71 -13.42
C GLN A 196 1.49 6.81 -13.89
N PHE A 197 2.09 6.06 -12.97
CA PHE A 197 3.23 5.20 -13.25
C PHE A 197 2.82 4.00 -14.12
N GLY A 198 1.68 3.36 -13.81
CA GLY A 198 1.14 2.29 -14.64
C GLY A 198 0.81 2.75 -16.07
N ALA A 199 0.25 3.97 -16.22
CA ALA A 199 0.00 4.54 -17.54
C ALA A 199 1.28 4.73 -18.36
N ALA A 200 2.37 5.15 -17.71
CA ALA A 200 3.68 5.30 -18.35
C ALA A 200 4.26 3.95 -18.80
N LEU A 201 4.27 2.92 -17.95
CA LEU A 201 4.75 1.58 -18.34
C LEU A 201 3.94 0.97 -19.49
N ARG A 202 2.62 1.23 -19.54
CA ARG A 202 1.77 0.75 -20.63
C ARG A 202 2.07 1.38 -21.99
N MET A 203 2.71 2.54 -22.03
CA MET A 203 3.20 3.13 -23.28
C MET A 203 4.36 2.31 -23.84
N GLU A 204 5.14 1.64 -23.01
CA GLU A 204 6.23 0.73 -23.44
C GLU A 204 5.71 -0.66 -23.80
N ASP A 205 4.93 -1.27 -22.91
CA ASP A 205 4.24 -2.54 -23.16
C ASP A 205 2.91 -2.58 -22.39
N PRO A 206 1.76 -2.68 -23.08
CA PRO A 206 0.43 -2.79 -22.47
C PRO A 206 0.25 -3.94 -21.46
N LYS A 207 1.18 -4.90 -21.36
CA LYS A 207 1.14 -6.00 -20.39
C LYS A 207 1.81 -5.68 -19.05
N GLN A 208 2.57 -4.59 -18.95
CA GLN A 208 3.32 -4.24 -17.73
C GLN A 208 2.45 -3.72 -16.58
N ALA A 209 1.23 -3.27 -16.87
CA ALA A 209 0.32 -2.70 -15.87
C ALA A 209 -1.15 -2.85 -16.29
N ASP A 210 -2.05 -2.76 -15.32
CA ASP A 210 -3.49 -2.74 -15.56
C ASP A 210 -3.92 -1.48 -16.33
N VAL A 211 -5.05 -1.55 -17.04
CA VAL A 211 -5.48 -0.48 -17.97
C VAL A 211 -5.57 0.91 -17.31
N ALA A 212 -6.01 0.96 -16.06
CA ALA A 212 -6.24 2.21 -15.33
C ALA A 212 -5.17 2.51 -14.26
N CYS A 213 -4.22 1.59 -14.01
CA CYS A 213 -3.28 1.68 -12.89
C CYS A 213 -2.11 0.72 -13.01
N LEU A 214 -1.08 0.86 -12.16
CA LEU A 214 0.00 -0.15 -12.10
C LEU A 214 -0.58 -1.52 -11.72
N ARG A 215 -1.34 -1.56 -10.62
CA ARG A 215 -2.07 -2.74 -10.13
C ARG A 215 -3.39 -2.34 -9.49
N ASN A 216 -4.43 -3.13 -9.73
CA ASN A 216 -5.75 -2.96 -9.12
C ASN A 216 -6.00 -4.01 -8.04
N ALA A 217 -6.20 -3.55 -6.81
CA ALA A 217 -6.60 -4.40 -5.69
C ALA A 217 -8.02 -4.96 -5.86
N TRP A 218 -8.87 -4.33 -6.68
CA TRP A 218 -10.15 -4.92 -7.07
C TRP A 218 -9.94 -5.94 -8.19
N ASN A 219 -9.64 -7.18 -7.80
CA ASN A 219 -9.42 -8.29 -8.72
C ASN A 219 -10.01 -9.59 -8.14
N ASN A 220 -10.11 -10.64 -8.95
CA ASN A 220 -10.58 -11.98 -8.55
C ASN A 220 -9.49 -13.05 -8.67
N HIS A 221 -8.21 -12.68 -8.54
CA HIS A 221 -7.12 -13.65 -8.59
C HIS A 221 -7.25 -14.65 -7.44
N LEU A 222 -6.98 -15.90 -7.78
CA LEU A 222 -6.98 -17.03 -6.86
C LEU A 222 -5.54 -17.48 -6.67
N TYR A 223 -5.22 -17.89 -5.45
CA TYR A 223 -3.98 -18.57 -5.17
C TYR A 223 -3.88 -19.85 -6.02
N LYS A 224 -2.66 -20.10 -6.51
CA LYS A 224 -2.25 -21.31 -7.22
C LYS A 224 -0.85 -21.65 -6.73
N ASP A 225 -0.57 -22.95 -6.65
CA ASP A 225 0.77 -23.43 -6.33
C ASP A 225 1.82 -22.78 -7.26
N PRO A 226 2.81 -22.06 -6.70
CA PRO A 226 3.91 -21.46 -7.44
C PRO A 226 4.58 -22.39 -8.46
N ALA A 227 4.71 -23.69 -8.15
CA ALA A 227 5.37 -24.66 -9.03
C ALA A 227 4.64 -24.86 -10.37
N GLY A 228 3.35 -24.51 -10.43
CA GLY A 228 2.52 -24.63 -11.63
C GLY A 228 2.39 -23.34 -12.45
N LEU A 229 3.11 -22.27 -12.10
CA LEU A 229 2.95 -20.95 -12.72
C LEU A 229 4.02 -20.65 -13.77
N ASN A 230 3.62 -19.92 -14.81
CA ASN A 230 4.55 -19.33 -15.77
C ASN A 230 5.17 -18.06 -15.17
N ASN A 231 6.42 -17.75 -15.52
CA ASN A 231 7.11 -16.53 -15.04
C ASN A 231 6.51 -15.22 -15.58
N THR A 232 5.72 -15.29 -16.64
CA THR A 232 5.06 -14.14 -17.27
C THR A 232 3.57 -14.40 -17.41
N GLY A 233 2.76 -13.38 -17.21
CA GLY A 233 1.30 -13.45 -17.37
C GLY A 233 0.72 -12.07 -17.66
N SER A 234 -0.49 -12.05 -18.22
CA SER A 234 -1.23 -10.82 -18.40
C SER A 234 -1.76 -10.24 -17.07
N ALA A 235 -2.32 -9.03 -17.12
CA ALA A 235 -3.07 -8.43 -16.03
C ALA A 235 -4.14 -9.37 -15.42
N THR A 236 -4.76 -10.23 -16.23
CA THR A 236 -5.82 -11.16 -15.80
C THR A 236 -5.33 -12.49 -15.24
N GLU A 237 -4.03 -12.76 -15.30
CA GLU A 237 -3.42 -14.02 -14.89
C GLU A 237 -2.43 -13.80 -13.74
N VAL A 238 -2.22 -14.84 -12.94
CA VAL A 238 -1.16 -14.85 -11.92
C VAL A 238 0.05 -15.59 -12.50
N ALA A 239 1.23 -14.98 -12.39
CA ALA A 239 2.53 -15.49 -12.81
C ALA A 239 3.47 -15.69 -11.61
N ALA A 240 4.51 -16.50 -11.80
CA ALA A 240 5.64 -16.71 -10.87
C ALA A 240 6.59 -15.50 -10.85
N ASN A 241 6.02 -14.33 -10.56
CA ASN A 241 6.70 -13.06 -10.41
C ASN A 241 6.13 -12.36 -9.17
N PRO A 242 6.96 -11.78 -8.27
CA PRO A 242 6.50 -11.18 -7.03
C PRO A 242 5.37 -10.15 -7.22
N HIS A 243 5.54 -9.19 -8.13
CA HIS A 243 4.52 -8.16 -8.42
C HIS A 243 3.23 -8.75 -8.99
N SER A 244 3.33 -9.86 -9.74
CA SER A 244 2.14 -10.53 -10.24
C SER A 244 1.43 -11.33 -9.15
N PHE A 245 2.18 -12.08 -8.35
CA PHE A 245 1.64 -13.00 -7.35
C PHE A 245 1.07 -12.25 -6.14
N SER A 246 1.64 -11.08 -5.81
CA SER A 246 1.16 -10.18 -4.76
C SER A 246 -0.32 -9.83 -4.87
N ARG A 247 -0.80 -9.67 -6.11
CA ARG A 247 -2.19 -9.32 -6.42
C ARG A 247 -3.23 -10.28 -5.84
N VAL A 248 -2.84 -11.54 -5.58
CA VAL A 248 -3.68 -12.52 -4.90
C VAL A 248 -3.96 -12.07 -3.46
N PHE A 249 -2.91 -11.74 -2.70
CA PHE A 249 -3.05 -11.33 -1.30
C PHE A 249 -3.59 -9.91 -1.18
N THR A 250 -3.11 -8.97 -2.00
CA THR A 250 -3.64 -7.60 -2.06
C THR A 250 -5.13 -7.58 -2.37
N GLY A 251 -5.59 -8.44 -3.30
CA GLY A 251 -7.00 -8.54 -3.66
C GLY A 251 -7.87 -9.11 -2.54
N ALA A 252 -7.39 -10.15 -1.85
CA ALA A 252 -8.04 -10.69 -0.67
C ALA A 252 -8.14 -9.63 0.46
N PHE A 253 -7.05 -8.91 0.70
CA PHE A 253 -6.98 -7.85 1.71
C PHE A 253 -7.96 -6.70 1.41
N PHE A 254 -8.04 -6.25 0.16
CA PHE A 254 -8.96 -5.18 -0.23
C PHE A 254 -10.44 -5.63 -0.13
N GLU A 255 -10.73 -6.89 -0.43
CA GLU A 255 -12.07 -7.46 -0.26
C GLU A 255 -12.47 -7.52 1.22
N ILE A 256 -11.55 -7.92 2.08
CA ILE A 256 -11.72 -7.92 3.53
C ILE A 256 -11.95 -6.48 4.04
N LEU A 257 -11.16 -5.51 3.57
CA LEU A 257 -11.31 -4.11 3.95
C LEU A 257 -12.72 -3.58 3.62
N ALA A 258 -13.21 -3.88 2.42
CA ALA A 258 -14.57 -3.53 2.01
C ALA A 258 -15.64 -4.22 2.88
N GLY A 259 -15.45 -5.50 3.22
CA GLY A 259 -16.34 -6.23 4.11
C GLY A 259 -16.33 -5.70 5.55
N MET A 260 -15.16 -5.28 6.06
CA MET A 260 -15.04 -4.68 7.39
C MET A 260 -15.78 -3.35 7.47
N LEU A 261 -15.70 -2.53 6.42
CA LEU A 261 -16.51 -1.32 6.33
C LEU A 261 -18.01 -1.65 6.40
N ALA A 262 -18.47 -2.64 5.62
CA ALA A 262 -19.87 -3.06 5.65
C ALA A 262 -20.32 -3.53 7.05
N ILE A 263 -19.49 -4.29 7.76
CA ILE A 263 -19.75 -4.71 9.14
C ILE A 263 -19.83 -3.49 10.08
N ARG A 264 -18.87 -2.55 9.97
CA ARG A 264 -18.80 -1.35 10.81
C ARG A 264 -20.03 -0.46 10.64
N VAL A 265 -20.48 -0.22 9.42
CA VAL A 265 -21.57 0.74 9.15
C VAL A 265 -22.95 0.10 9.26
N GLY A 266 -23.05 -1.22 9.03
CA GLY A 266 -24.32 -1.94 8.97
C GLY A 266 -25.26 -1.32 7.94
N ASN A 267 -26.44 -0.88 8.37
CA ASN A 267 -27.44 -0.24 7.51
C ASN A 267 -27.28 1.29 7.40
N LYS A 268 -26.23 1.87 8.00
CA LYS A 268 -25.99 3.32 7.96
C LYS A 268 -25.14 3.68 6.76
N ALA A 269 -25.25 4.93 6.30
CA ALA A 269 -24.32 5.47 5.32
C ALA A 269 -22.93 5.60 5.94
N ALA A 270 -21.91 5.10 5.22
CA ALA A 270 -20.52 5.24 5.61
C ALA A 270 -20.07 6.71 5.61
N LYS A 271 -19.18 7.05 6.52
CA LYS A 271 -18.54 8.37 6.62
C LYS A 271 -17.02 8.27 6.47
N PRO A 272 -16.31 9.37 6.17
CA PRO A 272 -14.86 9.34 6.05
C PRO A 272 -14.14 8.74 7.27
N GLU A 273 -14.67 8.98 8.47
CA GLU A 273 -14.12 8.46 9.72
C GLU A 273 -14.27 6.93 9.83
N ASP A 274 -15.30 6.34 9.21
CA ASP A 274 -15.48 4.88 9.19
C ASP A 274 -14.38 4.21 8.36
N LEU A 275 -14.02 4.80 7.21
CA LEU A 275 -12.90 4.34 6.39
C LEU A 275 -11.58 4.50 7.14
N GLN A 276 -11.32 5.67 7.71
CA GLN A 276 -10.13 5.90 8.54
C GLN A 276 -10.01 4.84 9.63
N GLN A 277 -11.09 4.59 10.38
CA GLN A 277 -11.06 3.59 11.44
C GLN A 277 -10.83 2.17 10.90
N VAL A 278 -11.48 1.78 9.80
CA VAL A 278 -11.25 0.46 9.17
C VAL A 278 -9.79 0.29 8.73
N SER A 279 -9.15 1.34 8.21
CA SER A 279 -7.74 1.27 7.85
C SER A 279 -6.82 1.08 9.07
N CYS A 280 -7.12 1.72 10.21
CA CYS A 280 -6.41 1.49 11.47
C CYS A 280 -6.63 0.07 12.00
N ASP A 281 -7.88 -0.41 11.98
CA ASP A 281 -8.23 -1.77 12.43
C ASP A 281 -7.53 -2.84 11.56
N MET A 282 -7.49 -2.64 10.23
CA MET A 282 -6.79 -3.52 9.28
C MET A 282 -5.27 -3.51 9.49
N ARG A 283 -4.67 -2.34 9.75
CA ARG A 283 -3.26 -2.21 10.12
C ARG A 283 -2.94 -3.04 11.35
N ASP A 284 -3.73 -2.90 12.42
CA ASP A 284 -3.45 -3.60 13.68
C ASP A 284 -3.64 -5.11 13.57
N ILE A 285 -4.65 -5.57 12.81
CA ILE A 285 -4.83 -7.00 12.54
C ILE A 285 -3.65 -7.55 11.73
N LEU A 286 -3.16 -6.81 10.73
CA LEU A 286 -2.02 -7.22 9.92
C LEU A 286 -0.73 -7.26 10.74
N VAL A 287 -0.45 -6.26 11.57
CA VAL A 287 0.74 -6.20 12.43
C VAL A 287 0.74 -7.33 13.45
N ASP A 288 -0.38 -7.57 14.14
CA ASP A 288 -0.48 -8.68 15.09
C ASP A 288 -0.29 -10.03 14.39
N ALA A 289 -0.89 -10.20 13.21
CA ALA A 289 -0.74 -11.42 12.42
C ALA A 289 0.71 -11.68 12.01
N LEU A 290 1.47 -10.63 11.66
CA LEU A 290 2.87 -10.76 11.29
C LEU A 290 3.76 -11.21 12.45
N GLY A 291 3.44 -10.78 13.68
CA GLY A 291 4.13 -11.25 14.89
C GLY A 291 3.94 -12.75 15.16
N ASP A 292 2.77 -13.29 14.78
CA ASP A 292 2.39 -14.69 15.02
C ASP A 292 2.62 -15.63 13.84
N ALA A 293 2.78 -15.11 12.62
CA ALA A 293 2.87 -15.91 11.40
C ALA A 293 4.25 -16.53 11.24
N PRO A 294 4.40 -17.87 11.32
CA PRO A 294 5.69 -18.51 11.07
C PRO A 294 6.11 -18.34 9.61
N PHE A 295 7.40 -18.12 9.40
CA PHE A 295 8.02 -18.23 8.08
C PHE A 295 8.08 -19.70 7.64
N GLY A 296 7.86 -19.97 6.35
CA GLY A 296 7.91 -21.31 5.77
C GLY A 296 7.45 -21.35 4.31
N GLU A 297 7.40 -22.56 3.74
CA GLU A 297 7.07 -22.79 2.31
C GLU A 297 5.64 -22.37 1.91
N HIS A 298 4.72 -22.24 2.88
CA HIS A 298 3.32 -21.83 2.69
C HIS A 298 3.04 -20.48 3.36
N PHE A 299 3.91 -19.50 3.12
CA PHE A 299 3.90 -18.22 3.84
C PHE A 299 2.58 -17.44 3.71
N TYR A 300 1.93 -17.47 2.54
CA TYR A 300 0.61 -16.85 2.36
C TYR A 300 -0.44 -17.48 3.29
N GLU A 301 -0.43 -18.81 3.40
CA GLU A 301 -1.33 -19.54 4.29
C GLU A 301 -1.07 -19.17 5.75
N THR A 302 0.21 -19.11 6.17
CA THR A 302 0.56 -18.82 7.57
C THR A 302 0.16 -17.41 7.98
N VAL A 303 0.38 -16.40 7.12
CA VAL A 303 -0.06 -15.03 7.36
C VAL A 303 -1.58 -14.93 7.36
N ALA A 304 -2.27 -15.50 6.36
CA ALA A 304 -3.73 -15.45 6.29
C ALA A 304 -4.38 -16.12 7.51
N ALA A 305 -3.90 -17.29 7.94
CA ALA A 305 -4.37 -17.96 9.13
C ALA A 305 -4.11 -17.14 10.41
N ALA A 306 -2.97 -16.45 10.50
CA ALA A 306 -2.68 -15.53 11.60
C ALA A 306 -3.62 -14.32 11.60
N MET A 307 -3.93 -13.75 10.44
CA MET A 307 -4.91 -12.66 10.30
C MET A 307 -6.32 -13.08 10.72
N VAL A 308 -6.75 -14.30 10.38
CA VAL A 308 -8.02 -14.87 10.87
C VAL A 308 -8.02 -14.95 12.41
N ARG A 309 -6.93 -15.39 13.04
CA ARG A 309 -6.83 -15.43 14.51
C ARG A 309 -6.84 -14.02 15.11
N ALA A 310 -6.00 -13.12 14.59
CA ALA A 310 -5.89 -11.74 15.06
C ALA A 310 -7.23 -10.99 14.95
N SER A 311 -8.03 -11.25 13.93
CA SER A 311 -9.35 -10.61 13.73
C SER A 311 -10.42 -10.94 14.79
N LEU A 312 -10.17 -11.93 15.67
CA LEU A 312 -11.02 -12.24 16.84
C LEU A 312 -10.48 -11.64 18.15
N GLY A 313 -9.24 -11.12 18.14
CA GLY A 313 -8.57 -10.59 19.34
C GLY A 313 -9.23 -9.35 19.94
N PRO A 314 -8.70 -8.85 21.08
CA PRO A 314 -9.18 -7.61 21.69
C PRO A 314 -8.89 -6.41 20.76
N GLY A 315 -9.80 -5.42 20.71
CA GLY A 315 -9.58 -4.18 19.95
C GLY A 315 -10.80 -3.73 19.15
N SER A 316 -10.73 -2.51 18.59
CA SER A 316 -11.73 -2.04 17.64
C SER A 316 -11.67 -2.84 16.33
N GLY A 317 -12.83 -3.03 15.69
CA GLY A 317 -12.88 -3.69 14.39
C GLY A 317 -12.60 -5.20 14.41
N ARG A 318 -12.62 -5.83 15.59
CA ARG A 318 -12.43 -7.28 15.77
C ARG A 318 -13.70 -7.94 16.31
N GLY A 319 -13.83 -9.24 16.09
CA GLY A 319 -14.92 -10.04 16.63
C GLY A 319 -15.40 -11.14 15.67
N PRO A 320 -16.39 -11.95 16.09
CA PRO A 320 -16.79 -13.15 15.35
C PRO A 320 -17.21 -12.90 13.89
N ALA A 321 -17.93 -11.79 13.64
CA ALA A 321 -18.35 -11.42 12.28
C ALA A 321 -17.16 -11.05 11.38
N VAL A 322 -16.17 -10.34 11.93
CA VAL A 322 -14.95 -9.96 11.20
C VAL A 322 -14.07 -11.19 10.97
N GLN A 323 -13.91 -12.06 11.96
CA GLN A 323 -13.20 -13.32 11.77
C GLN A 323 -13.83 -14.20 10.68
N THR A 324 -15.16 -14.31 10.70
CA THR A 324 -15.90 -15.04 9.67
C THR A 324 -15.66 -14.45 8.28
N LEU A 325 -15.64 -13.11 8.17
CA LEU A 325 -15.31 -12.42 6.92
C LEU A 325 -13.89 -12.77 6.43
N PHE A 326 -12.88 -12.66 7.29
CA PHE A 326 -11.49 -12.99 6.92
C PHE A 326 -11.38 -14.43 6.45
N GLN A 327 -11.92 -15.39 7.22
CA GLN A 327 -11.92 -16.80 6.88
C GLN A 327 -12.58 -17.03 5.51
N ASN A 328 -13.77 -16.47 5.30
CA ASN A 328 -14.53 -16.66 4.06
C ASN A 328 -13.81 -16.10 2.83
N VAL A 329 -13.16 -14.93 2.95
CA VAL A 329 -12.40 -14.35 1.85
C VAL A 329 -11.17 -15.20 1.55
N PHE A 330 -10.34 -15.53 2.55
CA PHE A 330 -9.13 -16.31 2.32
C PHE A 330 -9.40 -17.72 1.78
N VAL A 331 -10.48 -18.39 2.24
CA VAL A 331 -10.92 -19.68 1.68
C VAL A 331 -11.35 -19.52 0.22
N ARG A 332 -12.18 -18.51 -0.07
CA ARG A 332 -12.67 -18.27 -1.45
C ARG A 332 -11.52 -17.94 -2.42
N ARG A 333 -10.50 -17.25 -1.92
CA ARG A 333 -9.26 -16.90 -2.64
C ARG A 333 -8.27 -18.06 -2.74
N LYS A 334 -8.58 -19.21 -2.11
CA LYS A 334 -7.74 -20.42 -2.03
C LYS A 334 -6.40 -20.21 -1.32
N ILE A 335 -6.29 -19.17 -0.49
CA ILE A 335 -5.09 -18.88 0.29
C ILE A 335 -5.00 -19.81 1.51
N ILE A 336 -6.15 -20.14 2.11
CA ILE A 336 -6.25 -21.15 3.17
C ILE A 336 -7.24 -22.23 2.76
N ALA A 337 -7.02 -23.46 3.22
CA ALA A 337 -7.96 -24.56 3.00
C ALA A 337 -9.26 -24.34 3.80
N PRO A 338 -10.43 -24.82 3.31
CA PRO A 338 -11.64 -24.87 4.11
C PRO A 338 -11.43 -25.83 5.30
N ALA A 339 -12.07 -25.52 6.44
CA ALA A 339 -12.10 -26.46 7.56
C ALA A 339 -12.74 -27.77 7.12
N ILE A 340 -12.14 -28.91 7.48
CA ILE A 340 -12.74 -30.22 7.28
C ILE A 340 -13.91 -30.31 8.29
N VAL A 341 -15.14 -30.31 7.77
CA VAL A 341 -16.39 -30.42 8.56
C VAL A 341 -16.73 -31.87 8.82
#